data_AF-A0A967XYY2-F1
#
_entry.id   AF-A0A967XYY2-F1
#
_cell.length_a   1.000
_cell.length_b   1.000
_cell.length_c   1.000
_cell.angle_alpha   90.00
_cell.angle_beta   90.00
_cell.angle_gamma   90.00
#
_symmetry.space_group_name_H-M   'P 1'
#
loop_
_entity.id
_entity.type
_entity.pdbx_description
1 polymer ?
#
loop_
_entity_poly.entity_id
_entity_poly.type
_entity_poly.pdbx_seq_one_letter_code
_entity_poly.pdbx_strand_id
1 'polypeptide(L)'
;MKQKLQQRGFESNVINTVIVECERFNYINDKRTADVYISQLKRKGFGKRYIRMALRKKRLSGTAIENILQKNYPEADELENAGRLLEKKMKMFEREADLKKRREKMYRFLYSRGFSATLISALIRN
;
A
#
# COMPACT_ATOMS: atom_id res chain seq x y z
N MET A 1 -14.20 -19.05 12.28
CA MET A 1 -14.94 -18.70 13.52
C MET A 1 -16.43 -19.00 13.41
N LYS A 2 -17.13 -18.54 12.35
CA LYS A 2 -18.58 -18.77 12.16
C LYS A 2 -19.02 -20.25 12.25
N GLN A 3 -18.31 -21.17 11.59
CA GLN A 3 -18.62 -22.61 11.63
C GLN A 3 -18.34 -23.29 12.99
N LYS A 4 -17.42 -22.76 13.82
CA LYS A 4 -17.12 -23.31 15.15
C LYS A 4 -18.13 -22.87 16.22
N LEU A 5 -18.86 -21.79 15.99
CA LEU A 5 -19.85 -21.24 16.93
C LEU A 5 -21.25 -21.80 16.68
N GLN A 6 -21.60 -22.11 15.43
CA GLN A 6 -22.87 -22.77 15.09
C GLN A 6 -22.98 -24.21 15.63
N GLN A 7 -21.86 -24.93 15.75
CA GLN A 7 -21.83 -26.27 16.35
C GLN A 7 -22.02 -26.30 17.89
N ARG A 8 -22.08 -25.14 18.56
CA ARG A 8 -22.22 -25.03 20.03
C ARG A 8 -23.55 -24.45 20.50
N GLY A 9 -24.54 -24.29 19.61
CA GLY A 9 -25.94 -24.00 20.00
C GLY A 9 -26.25 -22.57 20.43
N PHE A 10 -25.44 -21.57 20.06
CA PHE A 10 -25.69 -20.18 20.42
C PHE A 10 -26.64 -19.47 19.44
N GLU A 11 -27.62 -18.75 19.99
CA GLU A 11 -28.59 -17.96 19.22
C GLU A 11 -27.94 -16.82 18.41
N SER A 12 -28.52 -16.57 17.23
CA SER A 12 -28.09 -15.64 16.19
C SER A 12 -27.74 -14.23 16.68
N ASN A 13 -28.43 -13.75 17.72
CA ASN A 13 -28.25 -12.41 18.27
C ASN A 13 -26.92 -12.26 19.02
N VAL A 14 -26.45 -13.29 19.72
CA VAL A 14 -25.16 -13.24 20.45
C VAL A 14 -23.99 -13.24 19.46
N ILE A 15 -24.13 -13.91 18.31
CA ILE A 15 -23.10 -13.92 17.26
C ILE A 15 -22.90 -12.52 16.68
N ASN A 16 -23.98 -11.75 16.45
CA ASN A 16 -23.86 -10.39 15.94
C ASN A 16 -23.24 -9.42 16.96
N THR A 17 -23.59 -9.52 18.25
CA THR A 17 -23.01 -8.66 19.29
C THR A 17 -21.53 -8.97 19.53
N VAL A 18 -21.14 -10.25 19.51
CA VAL A 18 -19.74 -10.66 19.64
C VAL A 18 -18.92 -10.28 18.40
N ILE A 19 -19.50 -10.32 17.19
CA ILE A 19 -18.83 -9.81 15.99
C ILE A 19 -18.56 -8.31 16.12
N VAL A 20 -19.55 -7.52 16.56
CA VAL A 20 -19.41 -6.06 16.73
C VAL A 20 -18.39 -5.71 17.82
N GLU A 21 -18.37 -6.43 18.95
CA GLU A 21 -17.43 -6.16 20.04
C GLU A 21 -16.01 -6.70 19.74
N CYS A 22 -15.86 -7.85 19.09
CA CYS A 22 -14.55 -8.32 18.61
C CYS A 22 -13.99 -7.42 17.51
N GLU A 23 -14.83 -6.85 16.66
CA GLU A 23 -14.46 -5.81 15.70
C GLU A 23 -13.95 -4.56 16.42
N ARG A 24 -14.68 -4.06 17.43
CA ARG A 24 -14.33 -2.83 18.17
C ARG A 24 -12.96 -2.91 18.86
N PHE A 25 -12.59 -4.06 19.42
CA PHE A 25 -11.29 -4.27 20.08
C PHE A 25 -10.13 -4.66 19.13
N ASN A 26 -10.38 -5.33 17.99
CA ASN A 26 -9.32 -5.60 16.99
C ASN A 26 -9.04 -4.44 16.03
N TYR A 27 -9.99 -3.52 15.80
CA TYR A 27 -9.79 -2.39 14.87
C TYR A 27 -8.74 -1.38 15.35
N ILE A 28 -8.53 -1.22 16.66
CA ILE A 28 -7.50 -0.31 17.19
C ILE A 28 -6.10 -0.84 16.85
N ASN A 29 -5.92 -2.17 16.86
CA ASN A 29 -4.65 -2.78 16.52
C ASN A 29 -4.42 -2.83 15.00
N ASP A 30 -5.43 -3.18 14.21
CA ASP A 30 -5.29 -3.26 12.75
C ASP A 30 -4.99 -1.89 12.11
N LYS A 31 -5.64 -0.82 12.59
CA LYS A 31 -5.37 0.55 12.12
C LYS A 31 -3.95 0.99 12.47
N ARG A 32 -3.51 0.79 13.72
CA ARG A 32 -2.15 1.13 14.16
C ARG A 32 -1.09 0.30 13.44
N THR A 33 -1.36 -0.99 13.24
CA THR A 33 -0.47 -1.89 12.50
C THR A 33 -0.36 -1.46 11.04
N ALA A 34 -1.48 -1.10 10.40
CA ALA A 34 -1.48 -0.58 9.04
C ALA A 34 -0.69 0.72 8.93
N ASP A 35 -0.91 1.67 9.85
CA ASP A 35 -0.23 2.96 9.91
C ASP A 35 1.31 2.82 9.95
N VAL A 36 1.81 2.01 10.89
CA VAL A 36 3.25 1.70 11.03
C VAL A 36 3.78 1.01 9.77
N TYR A 37 3.03 0.05 9.23
CA TYR A 37 3.47 -0.72 8.07
C TYR A 37 3.50 0.11 6.78
N ILE A 38 2.50 0.96 6.57
CA ILE A 38 2.46 1.95 5.47
C ILE A 38 3.69 2.85 5.57
N SER A 39 3.94 3.41 6.76
CA SER A 39 5.10 4.29 7.00
C SER A 39 6.44 3.58 6.77
N GLN A 40 6.55 2.31 7.16
CA GLN A 40 7.73 1.49 6.87
C GLN A 40 7.94 1.29 5.37
N LEU A 41 6.89 0.95 4.61
CA LEU A 41 6.98 0.70 3.17
C LEU A 41 7.20 2.01 2.37
N LYS A 42 6.58 3.11 2.79
CA LYS A 42 6.85 4.46 2.27
C LYS A 42 8.32 4.81 2.39
N ARG A 43 8.92 4.63 3.59
CA ARG A 43 10.36 4.84 3.82
C ARG A 43 11.26 3.95 2.98
N LYS A 44 10.82 2.74 2.64
CA LYS A 44 11.53 1.82 1.73
C LYS A 44 11.37 2.19 0.24
N GLY A 45 10.57 3.21 -0.08
CA GLY A 45 10.37 3.65 -1.46
C GLY A 45 9.43 2.75 -2.26
N PHE A 46 8.35 2.28 -1.64
CA PHE A 46 7.26 1.60 -2.34
C PHE A 46 6.10 2.55 -2.64
N GLY A 47 5.45 2.36 -3.79
CA GLY A 47 4.22 3.05 -4.15
C GLY A 47 2.97 2.39 -3.58
N LYS A 48 1.84 3.10 -3.62
CA LYS A 48 0.55 2.66 -3.06
C LYS A 48 0.10 1.30 -3.60
N ARG A 49 0.36 0.98 -4.87
CA ARG A 49 -0.04 -0.32 -5.46
C ARG A 49 0.60 -1.47 -4.71
N TYR A 50 1.90 -1.37 -4.42
CA TYR A 50 2.61 -2.39 -3.65
C TYR A 50 2.13 -2.39 -2.19
N ILE A 51 1.98 -1.21 -1.59
CA ILE A 51 1.54 -1.09 -0.19
C ILE A 51 0.15 -1.74 0.01
N ARG A 52 -0.81 -1.52 -0.88
CA ARG A 52 -2.11 -2.21 -0.85
C ARG A 52 -1.98 -3.72 -0.92
N MET A 53 -1.15 -4.24 -1.83
CA MET A 53 -0.90 -5.68 -1.92
C MET A 53 -0.30 -6.21 -0.62
N ALA A 54 0.68 -5.50 -0.05
CA ALA A 54 1.36 -5.89 1.17
C ALA A 54 0.42 -5.89 2.39
N LEU A 55 -0.47 -4.90 2.49
CA LEU A 55 -1.53 -4.83 3.51
C LEU A 55 -2.51 -6.00 3.37
N ARG A 56 -2.99 -6.29 2.16
CA ARG A 56 -3.88 -7.44 1.88
C ARG A 56 -3.25 -8.77 2.27
N LYS A 57 -1.95 -8.98 2.02
CA LYS A 57 -1.23 -10.19 2.48
C LYS A 57 -1.22 -10.35 3.99
N LYS A 58 -1.29 -9.25 4.74
CA LYS A 58 -1.43 -9.23 6.21
C LYS A 58 -2.89 -9.24 6.68
N ARG A 59 -3.85 -9.42 5.77
CA ARG A 59 -5.31 -9.33 6.02
C ARG A 59 -5.75 -7.95 6.53
N LEU A 60 -4.97 -6.92 6.26
CA LEU A 60 -5.31 -5.51 6.52
C LEU A 60 -5.95 -4.95 5.25
N SER A 61 -7.28 -4.90 5.23
CA SER A 61 -8.05 -4.40 4.08
C SER A 61 -9.37 -3.77 4.53
N GLY A 62 -10.01 -3.00 3.65
CA GLY A 62 -11.26 -2.31 3.93
C GLY A 62 -11.12 -0.80 3.82
N THR A 63 -12.25 -0.10 3.89
CA THR A 63 -12.34 1.36 3.71
C THR A 63 -11.49 2.12 4.74
N ALA A 64 -11.49 1.66 6.01
CA ALA A 64 -10.67 2.27 7.05
C ALA A 64 -9.16 2.21 6.75
N ILE A 65 -8.68 1.08 6.22
CA ILE A 65 -7.26 0.90 5.88
C ILE A 65 -6.87 1.72 4.64
N GLU A 66 -7.75 1.78 3.63
CA GLU A 66 -7.52 2.63 2.46
C GLU A 66 -7.48 4.11 2.85
N ASN A 67 -8.36 4.56 3.76
CA ASN A 67 -8.35 5.94 4.26
C ASN A 67 -7.04 6.27 4.99
N ILE A 68 -6.50 5.34 5.79
CA ILE A 68 -5.19 5.52 6.45
C ILE A 68 -4.08 5.62 5.40
N LEU A 69 -4.10 4.77 4.37
CA LEU A 69 -3.13 4.83 3.27
C LEU A 69 -3.17 6.17 2.55
N GLN A 70 -4.36 6.65 2.18
CA GLN A 70 -4.51 7.92 1.46
C GLN A 70 -4.07 9.10 2.32
N LYS A 71 -4.43 9.09 3.62
CA LYS A 71 -4.03 10.14 4.56
C LYS A 71 -2.51 10.20 4.77
N ASN A 72 -1.87 9.06 4.97
CA ASN A 72 -0.43 9.00 5.32
C ASN A 72 0.49 9.08 4.11
N TYR A 73 -0.05 8.79 2.94
CA TYR A 73 0.69 8.84 1.70
C TYR A 73 -0.15 9.54 0.64
N PRO A 74 -0.29 10.88 0.68
CA PRO A 74 -0.92 11.63 -0.40
C PRO A 74 -0.23 11.40 -1.75
N GLU A 75 -0.91 11.70 -2.85
CA GLU A 75 -0.35 11.52 -4.19
C GLU A 75 0.90 12.39 -4.43
N ALA A 76 0.93 13.61 -3.89
CA ALA A 76 2.10 14.49 -3.93
C ALA A 76 3.33 13.85 -3.26
N ASP A 77 3.16 13.30 -2.05
CA ASP A 77 4.23 12.56 -1.35
C ASP A 77 4.68 11.33 -2.13
N GLU A 78 3.75 10.61 -2.77
CA GLU A 78 4.06 9.42 -3.58
C GLU A 78 4.90 9.80 -4.80
N LEU A 79 4.54 10.90 -5.46
CA LEU A 79 5.29 11.46 -6.58
C LEU A 79 6.70 11.89 -6.15
N GLU A 80 6.81 12.62 -5.04
CA GLU A 80 8.11 13.05 -4.51
C GLU A 80 9.01 11.85 -4.16
N ASN A 81 8.45 10.82 -3.53
CA ASN A 81 9.19 9.62 -3.17
C ASN A 81 9.68 8.86 -4.43
N ALA A 82 8.85 8.78 -5.47
CA ALA A 82 9.24 8.23 -6.76
C ALA A 82 10.38 9.04 -7.41
N GLY A 83 10.31 10.37 -7.37
CA GLY A 83 11.35 11.28 -7.86
C GLY A 83 12.69 11.05 -7.16
N ARG A 84 12.70 11.08 -5.82
CA ARG A 84 13.90 10.81 -5.01
C ARG A 84 14.53 9.45 -5.31
N LEU A 85 13.74 8.43 -5.62
CA LEU A 85 14.26 7.11 -6.00
C LEU A 85 14.93 7.12 -7.37
N LEU A 86 14.37 7.85 -8.34
CA LEU A 86 14.98 8.01 -9.65
C LEU A 86 16.30 8.79 -9.54
N GLU A 87 16.32 9.90 -8.82
CA GLU A 87 17.52 10.72 -8.60
C GLU A 87 18.67 9.88 -8.01
N LYS A 88 18.39 9.10 -6.95
CA LYS A 88 19.37 8.18 -6.33
C LYS A 88 19.95 7.15 -7.30
N LYS A 89 19.23 6.83 -8.38
CA LYS A 89 19.61 5.86 -9.39
C LYS A 89 19.92 6.50 -10.74
N MET A 90 19.95 7.84 -10.84
CA MET A 90 20.05 8.55 -12.11
C MET A 90 21.33 8.16 -12.88
N LYS A 91 22.47 8.11 -12.19
CA LYS A 91 23.75 7.67 -12.75
C LYS A 91 23.71 6.27 -13.37
N MET A 92 22.83 5.39 -12.90
CA MET A 92 22.65 4.05 -13.47
C MET A 92 21.82 4.11 -14.76
N PHE A 93 20.80 4.97 -14.80
CA PHE A 93 19.95 5.15 -15.98
C PHE A 93 20.67 5.91 -17.09
N GLU A 94 21.52 6.87 -16.76
CA GLU A 94 22.31 7.66 -17.72
C GLU A 94 23.31 6.83 -18.53
N ARG A 95 23.66 5.62 -18.07
CA ARG A 95 24.46 4.66 -18.85
C ARG A 95 23.76 4.18 -20.12
N GLU A 96 22.44 4.30 -20.18
CA GLU A 96 21.68 4.07 -21.41
C GLU A 96 21.63 5.36 -22.22
N ALA A 97 22.28 5.38 -23.38
CA ALA A 97 22.33 6.54 -24.27
C ALA A 97 20.99 6.80 -24.96
N ASP A 98 20.24 5.74 -25.29
CA ASP A 98 18.94 5.85 -25.93
C ASP A 98 17.89 6.36 -24.93
N LEU A 99 17.36 7.55 -25.17
CA LEU A 99 16.38 8.20 -24.29
C LEU A 99 15.11 7.36 -24.10
N LYS A 100 14.63 6.68 -25.14
CA LYS A 100 13.44 5.83 -25.06
C LYS A 100 13.71 4.63 -24.17
N LYS A 101 14.81 3.91 -24.40
CA LYS A 101 15.22 2.77 -23.56
C LYS A 101 15.50 3.18 -22.12
N ARG A 102 16.06 4.38 -21.91
CA ARG A 102 16.28 4.96 -20.57
C ARG A 102 14.95 5.16 -19.85
N ARG A 103 13.98 5.80 -20.50
CA ARG A 103 12.62 6.01 -19.96
C ARG A 103 11.93 4.69 -19.65
N GLU A 104 12.05 3.68 -20.51
CA GLU A 104 11.52 2.33 -20.26
C GLU A 104 12.18 1.63 -19.06
N LYS A 105 13.50 1.81 -18.85
CA LYS A 105 14.21 1.32 -17.66
C LYS A 105 13.70 1.99 -16.38
N MET A 106 13.55 3.31 -16.39
CA MET A 106 12.99 4.08 -15.27
C MET A 106 11.55 3.65 -14.97
N TYR A 107 10.73 3.48 -16.00
CA TYR A 107 9.36 3.01 -15.88
C TYR A 107 9.30 1.64 -15.22
N ARG A 108 10.06 0.65 -15.74
CA ARG A 108 10.08 -0.71 -15.17
C ARG A 108 10.53 -0.71 -13.72
N PHE A 109 11.55 0.08 -13.39
CA PHE A 109 12.02 0.23 -12.02
C PHE A 109 10.91 0.73 -11.09
N LEU A 110 10.28 1.87 -11.38
CA LEU A 110 9.20 2.40 -10.52
C LEU A 110 7.97 1.49 -10.50
N TYR A 111 7.62 0.88 -11.64
CA TYR A 111 6.49 -0.03 -11.72
C TYR A 111 6.70 -1.26 -10.83
N SER A 112 7.92 -1.80 -10.76
CA SER A 112 8.29 -2.88 -9.84
C SER A 112 8.26 -2.47 -8.37
N ARG A 113 8.46 -1.18 -8.09
CA ARG A 113 8.28 -0.59 -6.75
C ARG A 113 6.81 -0.28 -6.42
N GLY A 114 5.90 -0.55 -7.36
CA GLY A 114 4.46 -0.43 -7.14
C GLY A 114 3.91 0.98 -7.22
N PHE A 115 4.59 1.87 -7.94
CA PHE A 115 3.98 3.13 -8.38
C PHE A 115 2.97 2.84 -9.50
N SER A 116 1.93 3.67 -9.62
CA SER A 116 0.93 3.55 -10.69
C SER A 116 1.49 3.99 -12.03
N ALA A 117 0.94 3.46 -13.12
CA ALA A 117 1.35 3.87 -14.48
C ALA A 117 1.12 5.37 -14.71
N THR A 118 0.05 5.93 -14.16
CA THR A 118 -0.28 7.36 -14.25
C THR A 118 0.78 8.24 -13.59
N LEU A 119 1.15 7.92 -12.34
CA LEU A 119 2.17 8.66 -11.60
C LEU A 119 3.54 8.57 -12.26
N ILE A 120 3.92 7.36 -12.72
CA ILE A 120 5.19 7.17 -13.44
C ILE A 120 5.21 7.99 -14.73
N SER A 121 4.10 8.01 -15.47
CA SER A 121 4.00 8.78 -16.71
C SER A 121 4.11 10.28 -16.47
N ALA A 122 3.51 10.79 -15.39
CA ALA A 122 3.64 12.20 -14.99
C ALA A 122 5.09 12.56 -14.65
N LEU A 123 5.82 11.65 -14.01
CA LEU A 123 7.20 11.88 -13.56
C LEU A 123 8.24 11.82 -14.69
N ILE A 124 8.05 10.97 -15.70
CA ILE A 124 9.04 10.72 -16.77
C ILE A 124 8.77 11.56 -18.04
N ARG A 125 7.58 12.17 -18.16
CA ARG A 125 7.23 13.07 -19.26
C ARG A 125 7.82 14.47 -19.11
N ASN A 126 7.98 14.95 -17.87
CA ASN A 126 8.78 16.13 -17.56
C ASN A 126 10.27 15.80 -17.66
#